data_AF-A0A314YCC6-F1
#
_entry.id   AF-A0A314YCC6-F1
#
_cell.length_a   1.000
_cell.length_b   1.000
_cell.length_c   1.000
_cell.angle_alpha   90.00
_cell.angle_beta   90.00
_cell.angle_gamma   90.00
#
_symmetry.space_group_name_H-M   'P 1'
#
loop_
_entity.id
_entity.type
_entity.pdbx_description
1 polymer ?
#
loop_
_entity_poly.entity_id
_entity_poly.type
_entity_poly.pdbx_seq_one_letter_code
_entity_poly.pdbx_strand_id
1 'polypeptide(L)'
;MKIIDRKKNIFKLSQGEYVAVENIESKYLQCPLITSIWVYGNSFESFLVAVVVPDRKALEDWAAEHNLTDDFKSLCQNLKARKYILDELNCVGQKQQLRGFELLKAVHLEPNPFDMERDLITPTFKLKRPQLLKYYKDRIDKLYSEAKEARV
;
A
#
# COMPACT_ATOMS: atom_id res chain seq x y z
N MET A 1 11.23 -15.36 -20.71
CA MET A 1 10.26 -16.26 -20.05
C MET A 1 9.43 -15.42 -19.08
N LYS A 2 8.16 -15.12 -19.41
CA LYS A 2 7.25 -14.40 -18.50
C LYS A 2 6.67 -15.42 -17.52
N ILE A 3 7.15 -15.42 -16.29
CA ILE A 3 6.55 -16.19 -15.20
C ILE A 3 5.16 -15.61 -14.99
N ILE A 4 4.13 -16.31 -15.47
CA ILE A 4 2.74 -15.94 -15.20
C ILE A 4 2.49 -16.28 -13.73
N ASP A 5 2.17 -15.22 -12.98
CA ASP A 5 1.94 -15.20 -11.54
C ASP A 5 1.02 -16.34 -11.07
N ARG A 6 1.24 -16.84 -9.84
CA ARG A 6 0.51 -18.01 -9.33
C ARG A 6 -0.97 -17.68 -9.25
N LYS A 7 -1.83 -18.50 -9.89
CA LYS A 7 -3.31 -18.44 -9.95
C LYS A 7 -4.07 -18.07 -8.65
N LYS A 8 -3.43 -18.09 -7.48
CA LYS A 8 -4.05 -17.81 -6.18
C LYS A 8 -4.11 -16.34 -5.79
N ASN A 9 -3.35 -15.45 -6.44
CA ASN A 9 -3.23 -14.04 -6.03
C ASN A 9 -3.62 -13.01 -7.10
N ILE A 10 -4.29 -13.46 -8.17
CA ILE A 10 -4.83 -12.60 -9.23
C ILE A 10 -6.26 -12.25 -8.87
N PHE A 11 -6.56 -10.95 -8.74
CA PHE A 11 -7.90 -10.45 -8.50
C PHE A 11 -8.51 -9.93 -9.80
N LYS A 12 -9.81 -10.17 -9.98
CA LYS A 12 -10.58 -9.53 -11.05
C LYS A 12 -11.23 -8.27 -10.47
N LEU A 13 -10.93 -7.11 -11.05
CA LEU A 13 -11.61 -5.86 -10.71
C LEU A 13 -13.00 -5.80 -11.35
N SER A 14 -13.87 -4.91 -10.86
CA SER A 14 -15.24 -4.73 -11.39
C SER A 14 -15.24 -4.40 -12.90
N GLN A 15 -14.15 -3.84 -13.42
CA GLN A 15 -13.98 -3.50 -14.83
C GLN A 15 -13.63 -4.69 -15.73
N GLY A 16 -13.43 -5.89 -15.16
CA GLY A 16 -13.08 -7.10 -15.91
C GLY A 16 -11.58 -7.34 -16.08
N GLU A 17 -10.73 -6.42 -15.61
CA GLU A 17 -9.26 -6.54 -15.66
C GLU A 17 -8.72 -7.45 -14.54
N TYR A 18 -7.65 -8.16 -14.84
CA TYR A 18 -6.95 -9.03 -13.90
C TYR A 18 -5.72 -8.34 -13.32
N VAL A 19 -5.62 -8.31 -12.00
CA VAL A 19 -4.58 -7.62 -11.26
C VAL A 19 -3.80 -8.61 -10.40
N ALA A 20 -2.50 -8.70 -10.64
CA ALA A 20 -1.57 -9.50 -9.82
C ALA A 20 -0.97 -8.61 -8.73
N VAL A 21 -1.62 -8.57 -7.56
CA VAL A 21 -1.20 -7.72 -6.45
C VAL A 21 0.20 -8.06 -5.93
N GLU A 22 0.65 -9.32 -5.98
CA GLU A 22 2.03 -9.69 -5.59
C GLU A 22 3.09 -9.02 -6.47
N ASN A 23 2.82 -8.94 -7.78
CA ASN A 23 3.71 -8.28 -8.74
C ASN A 23 3.72 -6.77 -8.52
N ILE A 24 2.57 -6.18 -8.21
CA ILE A 24 2.45 -4.76 -7.89
C ILE A 24 3.20 -4.43 -6.59
N GLU A 25 2.99 -5.22 -5.53
CA GLU A 25 3.72 -5.12 -4.26
C GLU A 25 5.24 -5.19 -4.49
N SER A 26 5.70 -6.18 -5.26
CA SER A 26 7.13 -6.34 -5.59
C SER A 26 7.72 -5.14 -6.34
N LYS A 27 6.93 -4.51 -7.22
CA LYS A 27 7.35 -3.30 -7.93
C LYS A 27 7.45 -2.10 -7.00
N TYR A 28 6.48 -1.93 -6.11
CA TYR A 28 6.48 -0.84 -5.14
C TYR A 28 7.57 -1.00 -4.08
N LEU A 29 7.93 -2.24 -3.71
CA LEU A 29 9.08 -2.52 -2.83
C LEU A 29 10.43 -2.07 -3.39
N GLN A 30 10.52 -1.68 -4.67
CA GLN A 30 11.73 -1.03 -5.21
C GLN A 30 11.87 0.43 -4.76
N CYS A 31 10.82 1.02 -4.18
CA CYS A 31 10.87 2.37 -3.64
C CYS A 31 11.63 2.37 -2.30
N PRO A 32 12.71 3.14 -2.14
CA PRO A 32 13.50 3.18 -0.90
C PRO A 32 12.75 3.87 0.26
N LEU A 33 11.61 4.52 -0.02
CA LEU A 33 10.80 5.21 0.99
C LEU A 33 9.95 4.24 1.82
N ILE A 34 9.81 2.99 1.39
CA ILE A 34 8.95 2.00 2.05
C ILE A 34 9.76 0.76 2.40
N THR A 35 9.44 0.16 3.55
CA THR A 35 10.04 -1.10 3.97
C THR A 35 9.15 -2.28 3.62
N SER A 36 7.84 -2.11 3.70
CA SER A 36 6.86 -3.15 3.42
C SER A 36 5.57 -2.56 2.85
N ILE A 37 4.90 -3.32 2.00
CA ILE A 37 3.62 -2.91 1.41
C ILE A 37 2.70 -4.11 1.28
N TRP A 38 1.44 -3.88 1.61
CA TRP A 38 0.36 -4.82 1.40
C TRP A 38 -0.72 -4.15 0.55
N VAL A 39 -0.89 -4.62 -0.68
CA VAL A 39 -1.90 -4.11 -1.62
C VAL A 39 -3.17 -4.93 -1.49
N TYR A 40 -4.28 -4.23 -1.34
CA TYR A 40 -5.61 -4.81 -1.27
C TYR A 40 -6.49 -4.28 -2.41
N GLY A 41 -7.15 -5.23 -3.08
CA GLY A 41 -8.14 -4.96 -4.11
C GLY A 41 -9.40 -5.75 -3.84
N ASN A 42 -10.54 -5.10 -4.04
CA ASN A 42 -11.86 -5.73 -3.96
C ASN A 42 -12.47 -5.81 -5.36
N SER A 43 -13.14 -6.91 -5.69
CA SER A 43 -13.84 -7.07 -6.98
C SER A 43 -15.00 -6.11 -7.18
N PHE A 44 -15.56 -5.56 -6.09
CA PHE A 44 -16.59 -4.52 -6.16
C PHE A 44 -16.04 -3.12 -6.42
N GLU A 45 -14.72 -2.93 -6.31
CA GLU A 45 -14.09 -1.63 -6.42
C GLU A 45 -13.27 -1.55 -7.71
N SER A 46 -13.28 -0.37 -8.34
CA SER A 46 -12.53 -0.10 -9.58
C SER A 46 -11.10 0.37 -9.33
N PHE A 47 -10.64 0.37 -8.08
CA PHE A 47 -9.35 0.88 -7.67
C PHE A 47 -8.77 0.09 -6.49
N LEU A 48 -7.45 0.20 -6.34
CA LEU A 48 -6.68 -0.48 -5.31
C LEU A 48 -6.33 0.48 -4.17
N VAL A 49 -6.27 -0.10 -2.97
CA VAL A 49 -5.75 0.56 -1.78
C VAL A 49 -4.60 -0.25 -1.22
N ALA A 50 -3.71 0.35 -0.46
CA ALA A 50 -2.61 -0.40 0.17
C ALA A 50 -2.31 0.08 1.57
N VAL A 51 -1.81 -0.83 2.40
CA VAL A 51 -1.17 -0.50 3.67
C VAL A 51 0.34 -0.53 3.43
N VAL A 52 0.99 0.58 3.72
CA VAL A 52 2.41 0.80 3.45
C VAL A 52 3.09 1.07 4.78
N VAL A 53 4.19 0.38 5.04
CA VAL A 53 5.09 0.67 6.15
C VAL A 53 6.21 1.54 5.58
N PRO A 54 6.18 2.87 5.82
CA PRO A 54 7.26 3.74 5.38
C PRO A 54 8.53 3.44 6.17
N ASP A 55 9.69 3.68 5.56
CA ASP A 55 10.95 3.61 6.28
C ASP A 55 11.02 4.77 7.27
N ARG A 56 11.40 4.46 8.52
CA ARG A 56 11.45 5.46 9.60
C ARG A 56 12.39 6.60 9.25
N LYS A 57 13.59 6.28 8.76
CA LYS A 57 14.61 7.26 8.45
C LYS A 57 14.19 8.10 7.24
N ALA A 58 13.62 7.48 6.21
CA ALA A 58 13.11 8.20 5.04
C ALA A 58 11.98 9.20 5.40
N LEU A 59 11.08 8.79 6.29
CA LEU A 59 9.98 9.66 6.72
C LEU A 59 10.46 10.79 7.65
N GLU A 60 11.38 10.50 8.56
CA GLU A 60 12.01 11.50 9.43
C GLU A 60 12.81 12.54 8.62
N ASP A 61 13.53 12.10 7.57
CA ASP A 61 14.26 12.98 6.66
C ASP A 61 13.32 13.92 5.89
N TRP A 62 12.26 13.35 5.29
CA TRP A 62 11.21 14.13 4.63
C TRP A 62 10.52 15.11 5.60
N ALA A 63 10.25 14.68 6.83
CA ALA A 63 9.65 15.53 7.84
C ALA A 63 10.57 16.70 8.22
N ALA A 64 11.88 16.45 8.34
CA ALA A 64 12.86 17.50 8.60
C ALA A 64 12.91 18.53 7.46
N GLU A 65 12.89 18.10 6.19
CA GLU A 65 12.81 19.00 5.03
C GLU A 65 11.53 19.86 5.04
N HIS A 66 10.42 19.27 5.48
CA HIS A 66 9.12 19.94 5.57
C HIS A 66 8.87 20.69 6.88
N ASN A 67 9.88 20.82 7.75
CA ASN A 67 9.79 21.45 9.08
C ASN A 67 8.72 20.83 9.99
N LEU A 68 8.47 19.53 9.84
CA LEU A 68 7.59 18.73 10.68
C LEU A 68 8.43 18.04 11.75
N THR A 69 8.37 18.53 12.98
CA THR A 69 9.05 17.93 14.14
C THR A 69 8.13 16.99 14.91
N ASP A 70 7.23 16.33 14.19
CA ASP A 70 6.26 15.40 14.75
C ASP A 70 6.88 14.01 14.94
N ASP A 71 6.33 13.26 15.90
CA ASP A 71 6.72 11.88 16.14
C ASP A 71 6.40 10.99 14.91
N PHE A 72 7.15 9.90 14.69
CA PHE A 72 6.98 9.04 13.51
C PHE A 72 5.55 8.54 13.33
N LYS A 73 4.87 8.25 14.45
CA LYS A 73 3.46 7.85 14.46
C LYS A 73 2.52 8.97 14.00
N SER A 74 2.80 10.20 14.40
CA SER A 74 2.05 11.39 13.98
C SER A 74 2.29 11.70 12.50
N LEU A 75 3.53 11.54 12.02
CA LEU A 75 3.87 11.67 10.60
C LEU A 75 3.11 10.66 9.74
N CYS A 76 3.00 9.39 10.17
CA CYS A 76 2.20 8.38 9.45
C CYS A 76 0.71 8.75 9.37
N GLN A 77 0.16 9.47 10.36
CA GLN A 77 -1.22 9.94 10.33
C GLN A 77 -1.38 11.24 9.52
N ASN A 78 -0.28 11.92 9.18
CA ASN A 78 -0.32 13.19 8.48
C ASN A 78 -0.69 12.99 7.02
N LEU A 79 -1.69 13.75 6.55
CA LEU A 79 -2.16 13.69 5.17
C LEU A 79 -1.05 14.08 4.17
N LYS A 80 -0.13 14.98 4.54
CA LYS A 80 0.99 15.38 3.68
C LYS A 80 1.96 14.22 3.44
N ALA A 81 2.36 13.52 4.50
CA ALA A 81 3.23 12.35 4.42
C ALA A 81 2.58 11.22 3.61
N ARG A 82 1.31 10.92 3.92
CA ARG A 82 0.52 9.93 3.17
C ARG A 82 0.47 10.26 1.69
N LYS A 83 0.24 11.53 1.33
CA LYS A 83 0.19 11.98 -0.05
C LYS A 83 1.55 11.93 -0.73
N TYR A 84 2.62 12.30 -0.03
CA TYR A 84 3.99 12.20 -0.54
C TYR A 84 4.36 10.77 -0.90
N ILE A 85 4.18 9.83 0.04
CA ILE A 85 4.43 8.40 -0.20
C ILE A 85 3.55 7.86 -1.34
N LEU A 86 2.26 8.24 -1.38
CA LEU A 86 1.36 7.86 -2.47
C LEU A 86 1.86 8.33 -3.83
N ASP A 87 2.33 9.57 -3.93
CA ASP A 87 2.83 10.16 -5.17
C ASP A 87 4.10 9.44 -5.64
N GLU A 88 5.03 9.20 -4.73
CA GLU A 88 6.27 8.47 -5.00
C GLU A 88 6.00 7.02 -5.41
N LEU A 89 5.07 6.34 -4.74
CA LEU A 89 4.61 5.01 -5.15
C LEU A 89 4.03 5.06 -6.56
N ASN A 90 3.12 6.00 -6.84
CA ASN A 90 2.53 6.12 -8.17
C ASN A 90 3.56 6.50 -9.25
N CYS A 91 4.60 7.27 -8.91
CA CYS A 91 5.74 7.56 -9.78
C CYS A 91 6.52 6.28 -10.11
N VAL A 92 6.85 5.46 -9.09
CA VAL A 92 7.48 4.14 -9.28
C VAL A 92 6.57 3.22 -10.10
N GLY A 93 5.27 3.21 -9.82
CA GLY A 93 4.29 2.42 -10.56
C GLY A 93 4.26 2.77 -12.05
N GLN A 94 4.23 4.06 -12.37
CA GLN A 94 4.30 4.56 -13.74
C GLN A 94 5.62 4.18 -14.42
N LYS A 95 6.77 4.32 -13.73
CA LYS A 95 8.09 3.86 -14.21
C LYS A 95 8.10 2.36 -14.50
N GLN A 96 7.41 1.58 -13.68
CA GLN A 96 7.25 0.13 -13.84
C GLN A 96 6.15 -0.25 -14.83
N GLN A 97 5.63 0.71 -15.61
CA GLN A 97 4.58 0.56 -16.61
C GLN A 97 3.30 -0.10 -16.04
N LEU A 98 2.98 0.20 -14.79
CA LEU A 98 1.68 -0.16 -14.21
C LEU A 98 0.57 0.62 -14.90
N ARG A 99 -0.53 -0.06 -15.16
CA ARG A 99 -1.72 0.56 -15.77
C ARG A 99 -2.44 1.43 -14.73
N GLY A 100 -3.23 2.38 -15.21
CA GLY A 100 -3.93 3.34 -14.33
C GLY A 100 -4.82 2.71 -13.25
N PHE A 101 -5.36 1.51 -13.49
CA PHE A 101 -6.15 0.76 -12.51
C PHE A 101 -5.31 -0.08 -11.53
N GLU A 102 -4.02 -0.32 -11.83
CA GLU A 102 -3.06 -0.94 -10.93
C GLU A 102 -2.44 0.09 -9.98
N LEU A 103 -2.60 1.39 -10.27
CA LEU A 103 -2.13 2.47 -9.41
C LEU A 103 -2.98 2.55 -8.14
N LEU A 104 -2.30 2.87 -7.04
CA LEU A 104 -2.93 3.02 -5.74
C LEU A 104 -3.69 4.34 -5.70
N LYS A 105 -4.97 4.27 -5.30
CA LYS A 105 -5.78 5.48 -5.12
C LYS A 105 -5.65 6.06 -3.73
N ALA A 106 -5.52 5.18 -2.74
CA ALA A 106 -5.36 5.55 -1.34
C ALA A 106 -4.41 4.58 -0.65
N VAL A 107 -3.53 5.10 0.20
CA VAL A 107 -2.61 4.31 1.01
C VAL A 107 -2.79 4.62 2.48
N HIS A 108 -2.63 3.63 3.35
CA HIS A 108 -2.52 3.83 4.78
C HIS A 108 -1.05 3.69 5.19
N LEU A 109 -0.50 4.66 5.90
CA LEU A 109 0.84 4.54 6.46
C LEU A 109 0.74 3.86 7.83
N GLU A 110 1.34 2.67 7.93
CA GLU A 110 1.44 1.94 9.18
C GLU A 110 2.82 2.21 9.80
N PRO A 111 2.88 2.80 11.02
CA PRO A 111 4.14 3.07 11.71
C PRO A 111 4.82 1.80 12.23
N ASN A 112 4.11 0.67 12.38
CA ASN A 112 4.72 -0.56 12.83
C ASN A 112 4.96 -1.53 11.67
N PRO A 113 6.14 -2.14 11.55
CA PRO A 113 6.34 -3.19 10.57
C PRO A 113 5.35 -4.34 10.76
N PHE A 114 5.16 -5.13 9.70
CA PHE A 114 4.34 -6.33 9.79
C PHE A 114 5.10 -7.38 10.59
N ASP A 115 4.70 -7.57 11.84
CA ASP A 115 5.33 -8.50 12.77
C ASP A 115 4.58 -9.82 12.88
N MET A 116 5.31 -10.87 13.28
CA MET A 116 4.73 -12.17 13.62
C MET A 116 3.88 -12.12 14.90
N GLU A 117 4.22 -11.22 15.83
CA GLU A 117 3.46 -11.06 17.09
C GLU A 117 2.00 -10.69 16.86
N ARG A 118 1.72 -9.94 15.78
CA ARG A 118 0.38 -9.55 15.37
C ARG A 118 -0.27 -10.55 14.41
N ASP A 119 0.36 -11.71 14.19
CA ASP A 119 -0.01 -12.73 13.21
C ASP A 119 -0.21 -12.19 11.78
N LEU A 120 0.53 -11.12 11.41
CA LEU A 120 0.39 -10.45 10.11
C LEU A 120 1.28 -11.07 9.03
N ILE A 121 2.39 -11.67 9.44
CA ILE A 121 3.34 -12.36 8.57
C ILE A 121 3.59 -13.80 9.06
N THR A 122 4.03 -14.66 8.14
CA THR A 122 4.57 -15.98 8.47
C THR A 122 6.00 -15.84 9.02
N PRO A 123 6.55 -16.89 9.67
CA PRO A 123 7.98 -16.96 10.02
C PRO A 123 8.93 -16.89 8.84
N THR A 124 8.41 -16.98 7.61
CA THR A 124 9.14 -16.74 6.36
C THR A 124 8.94 -15.32 5.80
N PHE A 125 8.47 -14.38 6.64
CA PHE A 125 8.16 -12.99 6.28
C PHE A 125 7.15 -12.83 5.14
N LYS A 126 6.32 -13.86 4.89
CA LYS A 126 5.23 -13.75 3.91
C LYS A 126 3.99 -13.15 4.54
N LEU A 127 3.40 -12.18 3.87
CA LEU A 127 2.17 -11.51 4.28
C LEU A 127 1.01 -12.51 4.39
N LYS A 128 0.40 -12.60 5.58
CA LYS A 128 -0.83 -13.36 5.82
C LYS A 128 -2.03 -12.51 5.44
N ARG A 129 -2.29 -12.40 4.12
CA ARG A 129 -3.41 -11.63 3.54
C ARG A 129 -4.76 -11.75 4.26
N PRO A 130 -5.28 -12.95 4.62
CA PRO A 130 -6.55 -13.04 5.34
C PRO A 130 -6.50 -12.41 6.74
N GLN A 131 -5.35 -12.44 7.41
CA GLN A 131 -5.19 -11.88 8.76
C GLN A 131 -4.94 -10.37 8.71
N LEU A 132 -4.12 -9.91 7.76
CA LEU A 132 -3.98 -8.50 7.42
C LEU A 132 -5.34 -7.87 7.11
N LEU A 133 -6.17 -8.54 6.30
CA LEU A 133 -7.50 -8.06 6.00
C LEU A 133 -8.40 -7.99 7.24
N LYS A 134 -8.34 -8.97 8.14
CA LYS A 134 -9.11 -8.92 9.39
C LYS A 134 -8.66 -7.78 10.30
N TYR A 135 -7.34 -7.59 10.43
CA TYR A 135 -6.75 -6.58 11.30
C TYR A 135 -6.98 -5.15 10.77
N TYR A 136 -6.70 -4.94 9.47
CA TYR A 136 -6.83 -3.64 8.80
C TYR A 136 -8.21 -3.42 8.18
N LYS A 137 -9.21 -4.27 8.45
CA LYS A 137 -10.53 -4.19 7.82
C LYS A 137 -11.14 -2.80 7.94
N ASP A 138 -11.15 -2.26 9.14
CA ASP A 138 -11.70 -0.94 9.48
C ASP A 138 -10.94 0.19 8.75
N ARG A 139 -9.60 0.09 8.71
CA ARG A 139 -8.75 1.05 8.00
C ARG A 139 -9.01 1.02 6.51
N ILE A 140 -9.07 -0.16 5.91
CA ILE A 140 -9.31 -0.36 4.49
C ILE A 140 -10.70 0.17 4.10
N ASP A 141 -11.72 -0.13 4.89
CA ASP A 141 -13.08 0.39 4.67
C ASP A 141 -13.11 1.92 4.69
N LYS A 142 -12.46 2.52 5.70
CA LYS A 142 -12.28 3.97 5.77
C LYS A 142 -11.53 4.53 4.56
N LEU A 143 -10.44 3.90 4.11
CA LEU A 143 -9.69 4.31 2.92
C LEU A 143 -10.58 4.30 1.67
N TYR A 144 -11.42 3.27 1.53
CA TYR A 144 -12.37 3.17 0.42
C TYR A 144 -13.45 4.24 0.50
N SER A 145 -13.99 4.53 1.68
CA SER A 145 -14.94 5.64 1.89
C SER A 145 -14.31 6.97 1.50
N GLU A 146 -13.15 7.31 2.08
CA GLU A 146 -12.43 8.55 1.80
C GLU A 146 -12.11 8.70 0.30
N ALA A 147 -11.68 7.61 -0.36
CA ALA A 147 -11.36 7.62 -1.78
C ALA A 147 -12.59 7.78 -2.68
N LYS A 148 -13.77 7.32 -2.24
CA LYS A 148 -15.05 7.55 -2.93
C LYS A 148 -15.53 8.98 -2.73
N GLU A 149 -15.46 9.50 -1.51
CA GLU A 149 -15.85 10.88 -1.18
C GLU A 149 -14.99 11.91 -1.92
N ALA A 150 -13.69 11.68 -2.05
CA ALA A 150 -12.79 12.57 -2.80
C ALA A 150 -13.05 12.58 -4.33
N ARG A 151 -13.97 11.75 -4.84
CA ARG A 151 -14.38 11.69 -6.26
C ARG A 151 -15.73 12.39 -6.54
N VAL A 152 -16.44 12.83 -5.50
CA VAL A 152 -17.70 13.59 -5.60
C VAL A 152 -17.39 15.08 -5.52
#